data_AF-A0A7I4Z5B1-F1
#
_entry.id   AF-A0A7I4Z5B1-F1
#
_cell.length_a   1.000
_cell.length_b   1.000
_cell.length_c   1.000
_cell.angle_alpha   90.00
_cell.angle_beta   90.00
_cell.angle_gamma   90.00
#
_symmetry.space_group_name_H-M   'P 1'
#
loop_
_entity.id
_entity.type
_entity.pdbx_description
1 polymer ?
#
loop_
_entity_poly.entity_id
_entity_poly.type
_entity_poly.pdbx_seq_one_letter_code
_entity_poly.pdbx_strand_id
1 'polypeptide(L)'
;MFNSEIIPMGEAATTQEEASEPHSDAPLSVAQGRREERYCKLSAIKRTYAVVEATAISLAKLDTDEATTQLEELLNYLQLAAGVAQFSSSVTLAVRPELAQTGGKPQLTKIPLYRVIDPYGNMSYQSGRPANAGLPFF
;
A
#
# COMPACT_ATOMS: atom_id res chain seq x y z
N MET A 1 31.81 37.97 41.08
CA MET A 1 30.67 38.67 41.71
C MET A 1 30.58 40.06 41.12
N PHE A 2 29.64 40.29 40.21
CA PHE A 2 29.03 41.59 39.95
C PHE A 2 27.63 41.31 39.38
N ASN A 3 26.63 41.61 40.21
CA ASN A 3 25.22 41.67 39.84
C ASN A 3 24.96 42.91 38.99
N SER A 4 23.98 42.85 38.08
CA SER A 4 23.08 43.96 37.73
C SER A 4 21.93 43.44 36.85
N GLU A 5 20.77 43.24 37.48
CA GLU A 5 19.46 43.19 36.84
C GLU A 5 19.16 44.54 36.17
N ILE A 6 18.52 44.51 35.00
CA ILE A 6 17.65 45.61 34.53
C ILE A 6 16.42 44.98 33.86
N ILE A 7 15.28 45.10 34.53
CA ILE A 7 13.92 45.06 33.94
C ILE A 7 13.33 46.46 34.20
N PRO A 8 12.66 47.10 33.21
CA PRO A 8 11.19 47.23 33.25
C PRO A 8 10.54 47.06 31.87
N MET A 9 9.46 46.27 31.72
CA MET A 9 8.04 46.68 31.81
C MET A 9 7.59 47.75 30.81
N GLY A 10 6.67 47.38 29.90
CA GLY A 10 5.89 48.29 29.04
C GLY A 10 4.90 47.54 28.14
N GLU A 11 3.60 47.77 28.37
CA GLU A 11 2.42 47.13 27.77
C GLU A 11 2.15 47.47 26.30
N ALA A 12 1.46 46.58 25.57
CA ALA A 12 0.32 46.93 24.71
C ALA A 12 -0.46 45.65 24.32
N ALA A 13 -1.73 45.62 24.71
CA ALA A 13 -2.71 44.68 24.21
C ALA A 13 -3.00 44.94 22.71
N THR A 14 -3.13 43.88 21.92
CA THR A 14 -3.97 43.90 20.72
C THR A 14 -4.60 42.53 20.57
N THR A 15 -5.89 42.49 20.90
CA THR A 15 -6.85 41.46 20.49
C THR A 15 -6.76 41.26 18.99
N GLN A 16 -6.39 40.05 18.57
CA GLN A 16 -6.85 39.51 17.30
C GLN A 16 -7.70 38.28 17.58
N GLU A 17 -8.95 38.48 17.21
CA GLU A 17 -10.05 37.55 17.05
C GLU A 17 -9.64 36.46 16.05
N GLU A 18 -9.16 35.31 16.54
CA GLU A 18 -8.97 34.14 15.69
C GLU A 18 -10.27 33.32 15.70
N ALA A 19 -11.16 33.72 14.80
CA ALA A 19 -12.32 32.97 14.43
C ALA A 19 -11.91 31.61 13.86
N SER A 20 -12.22 30.57 14.62
CA SER A 20 -12.54 29.21 14.18
C SER A 20 -12.62 29.00 12.65
N GLU A 21 -11.58 28.40 12.08
CA GLU A 21 -11.73 27.48 10.96
C GLU A 21 -11.14 26.12 11.35
N PRO A 22 -11.96 25.06 11.49
CA PRO A 22 -11.43 23.71 11.55
C PRO A 22 -10.99 23.32 10.13
N HIS A 23 -9.74 23.62 9.77
CA HIS A 23 -9.11 23.03 8.59
C HIS A 23 -8.99 21.51 8.79
N SER A 24 -9.87 20.81 8.08
CA SER A 24 -9.97 19.35 8.01
C SER A 24 -8.81 18.74 7.19
N ASP A 25 -7.56 19.00 7.58
CA ASP A 25 -6.35 18.42 6.95
C ASP A 25 -5.72 17.28 7.77
N ALA A 26 -6.23 17.02 8.98
CA ALA A 26 -5.61 16.12 9.94
C ALA A 26 -5.63 14.59 9.64
N PRO A 27 -6.46 14.01 8.76
CA PRO A 27 -6.42 12.55 8.53
C PRO A 27 -5.32 12.08 7.57
N LEU A 28 -4.95 12.89 6.56
CA LEU A 28 -4.08 12.44 5.45
C LEU A 28 -2.59 12.46 5.82
N SER A 29 -2.14 13.47 6.56
CA SER A 29 -0.73 13.63 6.95
C SER A 29 -0.22 12.51 7.86
N VAL A 30 -1.00 12.13 8.88
CA VAL A 30 -0.60 11.10 9.86
C VAL A 30 -0.60 9.70 9.25
N ALA A 31 -1.56 9.40 8.37
CA ALA A 31 -1.61 8.12 7.66
C ALA A 31 -0.45 7.98 6.66
N GLN A 32 -0.12 9.08 5.96
CA GLN A 32 1.02 9.13 5.05
C GLN A 32 2.36 8.98 5.80
N GLY A 33 2.57 9.70 6.90
CA GLY A 33 3.79 9.57 7.70
C GLY A 33 4.03 8.14 8.19
N ARG A 34 2.97 7.47 8.70
CA ARG A 34 3.06 6.04 9.10
C ARG A 34 3.38 5.13 7.92
N ARG A 35 2.92 5.45 6.71
CA ARG A 35 3.24 4.68 5.50
C ARG A 35 4.71 4.83 5.16
N GLU A 36 5.19 6.07 5.06
CA GLU A 36 6.59 6.37 4.75
C GLU A 36 7.53 5.72 5.75
N GLU A 37 7.23 5.79 7.05
CA GLU A 37 8.00 5.14 8.11
C GLU A 37 8.13 3.63 7.89
N ARG A 38 7.02 2.93 7.55
CA ARG A 38 7.05 1.50 7.24
C ARG A 38 7.91 1.19 6.02
N TYR A 39 7.85 2.01 4.97
CA TYR A 39 8.69 1.83 3.79
C TYR A 39 10.16 2.12 4.06
N CYS A 40 10.49 3.10 4.91
CA CYS A 40 11.85 3.34 5.37
C CYS A 40 12.40 2.13 6.13
N LYS A 41 11.63 1.56 7.08
CA LYS A 41 11.98 0.33 7.79
C LYS A 41 12.17 -0.86 6.85
N LEU A 42 11.26 -1.05 5.90
CA LEU A 42 11.38 -2.08 4.87
C LEU A 42 12.64 -1.89 4.02
N SER A 43 12.94 -0.66 3.61
CA SER A 43 14.16 -0.37 2.85
C SER A 43 15.41 -0.66 3.67
N ALA A 44 15.42 -0.37 4.96
CA ALA A 44 16.55 -0.69 5.85
C ALA A 44 16.76 -2.20 5.93
N ILE A 45 15.70 -2.97 6.17
CA ILE A 45 15.76 -4.45 6.22
C ILE A 45 16.33 -5.01 4.91
N LYS A 46 15.86 -4.54 3.76
CA LYS A 46 16.36 -4.99 2.45
C LYS A 46 17.85 -4.73 2.25
N ARG A 47 18.34 -3.54 2.64
CA ARG A 47 19.76 -3.19 2.54
C ARG A 47 20.60 -4.07 3.46
N THR A 48 20.16 -4.27 4.70
CA THR A 48 20.86 -5.15 5.65
C THR A 48 20.94 -6.57 5.13
N TYR A 49 19.85 -7.12 4.59
CA TYR A 49 19.85 -8.46 4.01
C TYR A 49 20.82 -8.59 2.84
N ALA A 50 20.85 -7.61 1.93
CA ALA A 50 21.79 -7.62 0.80
C ALA A 50 23.26 -7.60 1.26
N VAL A 51 23.58 -6.87 2.33
CA VAL A 51 24.93 -6.88 2.91
C VAL A 51 25.26 -8.24 3.51
N VAL A 52 24.34 -8.83 4.29
CA VAL A 52 24.53 -10.16 4.87
C VAL A 52 24.73 -11.22 3.80
N GLU A 53 23.91 -11.19 2.74
CA GLU A 53 24.02 -12.10 1.60
C GLU A 53 25.38 -11.95 0.88
N ALA A 54 25.80 -10.73 0.59
CA ALA A 54 27.09 -10.47 -0.04
C ALA A 54 28.28 -10.96 0.81
N THR A 55 28.19 -10.78 2.14
CA THR A 55 29.19 -11.29 3.08
C THR A 55 29.20 -12.81 3.11
N ALA A 56 28.03 -13.46 3.20
CA ALA A 56 27.92 -14.92 3.19
C ALA A 56 28.48 -15.53 1.90
N ILE A 57 28.19 -14.93 0.74
CA ILE A 57 28.76 -15.35 -0.55
C ILE A 57 30.29 -15.20 -0.56
N SER A 58 30.82 -14.15 0.06
CA SER A 58 32.26 -13.92 0.13
C SER A 58 32.93 -14.92 1.06
N LEU A 59 32.34 -15.21 2.23
CA LEU A 59 32.83 -16.22 3.17
C LEU A 59 32.78 -17.63 2.58
N ALA A 60 31.72 -17.98 1.84
CA ALA A 60 31.59 -19.29 1.21
C ALA A 60 32.68 -19.60 0.16
N LYS A 61 33.44 -18.58 -0.29
CA LYS A 61 34.59 -18.75 -1.20
C LYS A 61 35.90 -18.99 -0.45
N LEU A 62 35.93 -18.79 0.86
CA LEU A 62 37.11 -19.00 1.69
C LEU A 62 37.09 -20.42 2.25
N ASP A 63 38.13 -21.19 1.99
CA ASP A 63 38.30 -22.55 2.52
C ASP A 63 39.04 -22.49 3.87
N THR A 64 38.36 -21.91 4.87
CA THR A 64 38.88 -21.79 6.24
C THR A 64 37.83 -22.19 7.27
N ASP A 65 38.29 -22.78 8.37
CA ASP A 65 37.42 -23.12 9.51
C ASP A 65 36.75 -21.85 10.07
N GLU A 66 37.48 -20.73 10.09
CA GLU A 66 36.98 -19.42 10.48
C GLU A 66 35.79 -18.94 9.62
N ALA A 67 35.82 -19.21 8.31
CA ALA A 67 34.71 -18.84 7.44
C ALA A 67 33.47 -19.71 7.71
N THR A 68 33.68 -20.97 8.06
CA THR A 68 32.60 -21.90 8.43
C THR A 68 31.93 -21.46 9.72
N THR A 69 32.70 -21.12 10.77
CA THR A 69 32.15 -20.64 12.04
C THR A 69 31.39 -19.31 11.88
N GLN A 70 31.90 -18.39 11.06
CA GLN A 70 31.21 -17.13 10.77
C GLN A 70 29.90 -17.33 10.01
N LEU A 71 29.84 -18.29 9.07
CA LEU A 71 28.62 -18.64 8.36
C LEU A 71 27.57 -19.25 9.28
N GLU A 72 27.98 -20.10 10.23
CA GLU A 72 27.09 -20.65 11.26
C GLU A 72 26.52 -19.54 12.16
N GLU A 73 27.35 -18.58 12.56
CA GLU A 73 26.91 -17.44 13.37
C GLU A 73 25.88 -16.58 12.61
N LEU A 74 26.16 -16.25 11.35
CA LEU A 74 25.22 -15.53 10.48
C LEU A 74 23.89 -16.28 10.32
N LEU A 75 23.95 -17.61 10.14
CA LEU A 75 22.75 -18.44 10.04
C LEU A 75 21.92 -18.39 11.32
N ASN A 76 22.54 -18.47 12.49
CA ASN A 76 21.86 -18.41 13.78
C ASN A 76 21.13 -17.06 13.97
N TYR A 77 21.77 -15.94 13.63
CA TYR A 77 21.10 -14.63 13.69
C TYR A 77 19.93 -14.52 12.72
N LEU A 78 20.06 -15.05 11.51
CA LEU A 78 18.96 -15.04 10.53
C LEU A 78 17.79 -15.91 10.98
N GLN A 79 18.05 -17.07 11.59
CA GLN A 79 17.02 -17.92 12.16
C GLN A 79 16.29 -17.24 13.33
N LEU A 80 17.02 -16.54 14.20
CA LEU A 80 16.43 -15.76 15.29
C LEU A 80 15.51 -14.65 14.72
N ALA A 81 15.98 -13.91 13.73
CA ALA A 81 15.20 -12.87 13.06
C ALA A 81 13.95 -13.44 12.37
N ALA A 82 14.07 -14.60 11.71
CA ALA A 82 12.97 -15.29 11.07
C ALA A 82 11.92 -15.76 12.09
N GLY A 83 12.36 -16.26 13.25
CA GLY A 83 11.47 -16.63 14.35
C GLY A 83 10.59 -15.45 14.79
N VAL A 84 11.19 -14.28 15.04
CA VAL A 84 10.45 -13.06 15.42
C VAL A 84 9.43 -12.66 14.35
N ALA A 85 9.79 -12.75 13.07
CA ALA A 85 8.89 -12.42 11.97
C ALA A 85 7.66 -13.34 11.91
N GLN A 86 7.84 -14.65 12.10
CA GLN A 86 6.75 -15.63 12.03
C GLN A 86 5.71 -15.45 13.15
N PHE A 87 6.14 -15.13 14.38
CA PHE A 87 5.21 -14.88 15.49
C PHE A 87 4.32 -13.65 15.29
N SER A 88 4.73 -12.70 14.43
CA SER A 88 3.99 -11.48 14.15
C SER A 88 2.97 -11.59 13.00
N SER A 89 2.98 -12.69 12.25
CA SER A 89 2.15 -12.88 11.05
C SER A 89 0.81 -13.54 11.38
N SER A 90 -0.06 -12.84 12.10
CA SER A 90 -1.49 -13.17 12.19
C SER A 90 -2.33 -12.31 11.23
N VAL A 91 -1.80 -12.03 10.02
CA VAL A 91 -2.55 -11.31 8.99
C VAL A 91 -3.57 -12.27 8.39
N THR A 92 -4.73 -12.36 9.05
CA THR A 92 -5.93 -12.98 8.51
C THR A 92 -6.29 -12.25 7.23
N LEU A 93 -6.17 -12.93 6.08
CA LEU A 93 -6.69 -12.43 4.81
C LEU A 93 -8.20 -12.27 4.97
N ALA A 94 -8.65 -11.04 5.24
CA ALA A 94 -10.07 -10.72 5.25
C ALA A 94 -10.61 -11.03 3.85
N VAL A 95 -11.39 -12.12 3.74
CA VAL A 95 -12.07 -12.51 2.50
C VAL A 95 -12.93 -11.34 2.10
N ARG A 96 -12.65 -10.76 0.93
CA ARG A 96 -13.46 -9.67 0.38
C ARG A 96 -14.89 -10.19 0.18
N PRO A 97 -15.90 -9.62 0.84
CA PRO A 97 -17.28 -10.14 0.80
C PRO A 97 -17.87 -10.14 -0.62
N GLU A 98 -17.37 -9.27 -1.50
CA GLU A 98 -17.75 -9.20 -2.91
C GLU A 98 -17.36 -10.43 -3.75
N LEU A 99 -16.43 -11.29 -3.28
CA LEU A 99 -16.08 -12.57 -3.92
C LEU A 99 -16.86 -13.77 -3.37
N ALA A 100 -17.65 -13.58 -2.31
CA ALA A 100 -18.43 -14.66 -1.70
C ALA A 100 -19.75 -14.96 -2.46
N GLN A 101 -20.14 -14.14 -3.43
CA GLN A 101 -21.27 -14.44 -4.30
C GLN A 101 -20.86 -15.42 -5.40
N THR A 102 -21.04 -16.70 -5.13
CA THR A 102 -21.06 -17.73 -6.16
C THR A 102 -22.29 -17.51 -7.06
N GLY A 103 -22.05 -17.23 -8.35
CA GLY A 103 -23.04 -17.49 -9.40
C GLY A 103 -23.88 -16.31 -9.93
N GLY A 104 -23.67 -15.08 -9.48
CA GLY A 104 -24.34 -13.92 -10.09
C GLY A 104 -23.67 -13.51 -11.40
N LYS A 105 -24.18 -13.93 -12.57
CA LYS A 105 -23.76 -13.31 -13.84
C LYS A 105 -24.03 -11.80 -13.75
N PRO A 106 -23.05 -10.92 -13.95
CA PRO A 106 -23.32 -9.49 -14.00
C PRO A 106 -24.30 -9.25 -15.16
N GLN A 107 -25.49 -8.73 -14.86
CA GLN A 107 -26.40 -8.24 -15.89
C GLN A 107 -25.79 -6.94 -16.45
N LEU A 108 -24.93 -7.08 -17.46
CA LEU A 108 -24.48 -5.96 -18.26
C LEU A 108 -25.69 -5.46 -19.06
N THR A 109 -26.20 -4.28 -18.71
CA THR A 109 -27.18 -3.58 -19.52
C THR A 109 -26.55 -3.28 -20.89
N LYS A 110 -27.17 -3.79 -21.96
CA LYS A 110 -26.68 -3.59 -23.33
C LYS A 110 -26.89 -2.13 -23.73
N ILE A 111 -25.83 -1.34 -23.66
CA ILE A 111 -25.82 0.03 -24.19
C ILE A 111 -25.57 -0.08 -25.71
N PRO A 112 -26.48 0.41 -26.58
CA PRO A 112 -26.24 0.42 -28.02
C PRO A 112 -25.11 1.39 -28.36
N LEU A 113 -24.06 0.90 -29.02
CA LEU A 113 -22.83 1.66 -29.26
C LEU A 113 -22.90 2.64 -30.44
N TYR A 114 -23.93 2.57 -31.29
CA TYR A 114 -24.08 3.49 -32.44
C TYR A 114 -25.54 3.84 -32.70
N ARG A 115 -25.80 5.13 -32.99
CA ARG A 115 -27.07 5.63 -33.52
C ARG A 115 -26.95 5.74 -35.04
N VAL A 116 -27.79 5.01 -35.76
CA VAL A 116 -27.99 5.25 -37.19
C VAL A 116 -29.10 6.30 -37.31
N ILE A 117 -28.77 7.47 -37.85
CA ILE A 117 -29.74 8.52 -38.17
C ILE A 117 -30.09 8.34 -39.63
N ASP A 118 -31.32 7.92 -39.92
CA ASP A 118 -31.83 7.91 -41.28
C ASP A 118 -32.04 9.35 -41.77
N PRO A 119 -31.87 9.66 -43.07
CA PRO A 119 -31.95 11.02 -43.63
C PRO A 119 -33.33 11.67 -43.51
N TYR A 120 -34.34 10.96 -42.98
CA TYR A 120 -35.68 11.45 -42.71
C TYR A 120 -36.01 11.55 -41.20
N GLY A 121 -35.02 11.42 -40.32
CA GLY A 121 -35.17 11.75 -38.89
C GLY A 121 -35.97 10.76 -38.04
N ASN A 122 -36.34 9.59 -38.57
CA ASN A 122 -37.04 8.57 -37.80
C ASN A 122 -36.05 7.63 -37.08
N MET A 123 -36.24 7.46 -35.78
CA MET A 123 -35.44 6.58 -34.95
C MET A 123 -35.93 5.13 -35.06
N SER A 124 -35.13 4.25 -35.67
CA SER A 124 -35.37 2.81 -35.65
C SER A 124 -34.27 2.08 -34.87
N TYR A 125 -34.67 1.26 -33.89
CA TYR A 125 -33.75 0.42 -33.12
C TYR A 125 -33.63 -0.95 -33.80
N GLN A 126 -32.54 -1.18 -34.53
CA GLN A 126 -32.22 -2.54 -34.99
C GLN A 126 -31.67 -3.37 -33.82
N SER A 127 -32.52 -4.24 -33.27
CA SER A 127 -32.04 -5.35 -32.45
C SER A 127 -31.46 -6.42 -33.37
N GLY A 128 -30.13 -6.60 -33.33
CA GLY A 128 -29.48 -7.70 -34.04
C GLY A 128 -29.98 -9.05 -33.50
N ARG A 129 -30.85 -9.72 -34.27
CA ARG A 129 -31.14 -11.14 -34.07
C ARG A 129 -29.98 -11.96 -34.65
N PRO A 130 -29.24 -12.76 -33.87
CA PRO A 130 -28.48 -13.85 -34.47
C PRO A 130 -29.46 -14.92 -34.95
N ALA A 131 -29.36 -15.26 -36.23
CA ALA A 131 -30.04 -16.41 -36.82
C ALA A 131 -29.57 -17.69 -36.12
N ASN A 132 -30.36 -18.21 -35.19
CA ASN A 132 -30.07 -19.48 -34.55
C ASN A 132 -30.57 -20.59 -35.49
N ALA A 133 -29.65 -21.10 -36.30
CA ALA A 133 -29.85 -22.32 -37.08
C ALA A 133 -30.01 -23.49 -36.10
N GLY A 134 -31.26 -23.88 -35.84
CA GLY A 134 -31.57 -25.09 -35.10
C GLY A 134 -31.34 -26.31 -35.98
N LEU A 135 -30.37 -27.15 -35.60
CA LEU A 135 -30.28 -28.57 -35.98
C LEU A 135 -29.75 -29.39 -34.78
N PRO A 136 -30.10 -30.69 -34.70
CA PRO A 136 -30.63 -31.29 -33.47
C PRO A 136 -29.58 -31.99 -32.60
N PHE A 137 -29.94 -32.12 -31.31
CA PHE A 137 -29.27 -32.98 -30.33
C PHE A 137 -29.49 -34.46 -30.66
N PHE A 138 -28.41 -35.24 -30.63
CA PHE A 138 -28.45 -36.68 -30.31
C PHE A 138 -28.20 -36.87 -28.81
#